data_AF-A0A4S3LPC8-F1
#
_entry.id   AF-A0A4S3LPC8-F1
#
_cell.length_a   1.000
_cell.length_b   1.000
_cell.length_c   1.000
_cell.angle_alpha   90.00
_cell.angle_beta   90.00
_cell.angle_gamma   90.00
#
_symmetry.space_group_name_H-M   'P 1'
#
loop_
_entity.id
_entity.type
_entity.pdbx_description
1 polymer ?
#
loop_
_entity_poly.entity_id
_entity_poly.type
_entity_poly.pdbx_seq_one_letter_code
_entity_poly.pdbx_strand_id
1 'polypeptide(L)' 'MNRLFSDAFNLLIERYNYSVNSGQTHELMARRTLTHGLKDAVSLAYNCEDIGSAMVLQSHLKLLKEQDVIPKPM' A
#
# COMPACT_ATOMS: atom_id res chain seq x y z
N MET A 1 4.53 14.62 -4.98
CA MET A 1 3.34 13.76 -4.87
C MET A 1 2.15 14.63 -4.57
N ASN A 2 1.10 14.52 -5.38
CA ASN A 2 -0.15 15.21 -5.15
C ASN A 2 -0.73 14.73 -3.80
N ARG A 3 -1.11 15.63 -2.90
CA ARG A 3 -1.69 15.33 -1.58
C ARG A 3 -2.74 14.19 -1.64
N LEU A 4 -3.50 14.19 -2.74
CA LEU A 4 -4.47 13.16 -3.15
C LEU A 4 -3.95 11.71 -3.12
N PHE A 5 -2.71 11.43 -3.56
CA PHE A 5 -2.20 10.06 -3.59
C PHE A 5 -1.95 9.53 -2.18
N SER A 6 -1.27 10.32 -1.33
CA SER A 6 -1.00 9.95 0.06
C SER A 6 -2.30 9.78 0.85
N ASP A 7 -3.26 10.68 0.65
CA ASP A 7 -4.58 10.59 1.30
C ASP A 7 -5.35 9.33 0.85
N ALA A 8 -5.37 9.04 -0.46
CA ALA A 8 -6.02 7.84 -0.99
C ALA A 8 -5.34 6.54 -0.51
N PHE A 9 -4.01 6.54 -0.43
CA PHE A 9 -3.26 5.39 0.08
C PHE A 9 -3.53 5.16 1.57
N ASN A 10 -3.54 6.22 2.39
CA ASN A 10 -3.91 6.13 3.80
C ASN A 10 -5.33 5.59 3.99
N LEU A 11 -6.29 6.05 3.20
CA LEU A 11 -7.67 5.57 3.25
C LEU A 11 -7.78 4.08 2.86
N LEU A 12 -6.95 3.62 1.92
CA LEU A 12 -6.85 2.20 1.56
C LEU A 12 -6.32 1.39 2.75
N ILE A 13 -5.26 1.85 3.41
CA ILE A 13 -4.68 1.21 4.59
C ILE A 13 -5.70 1.13 5.73
N GLU A 14 -6.44 2.20 6.00
CA GLU A 14 -7.52 2.21 7.00
C GLU A 14 -8.58 1.17 6.70
N ARG A 15 -9.02 1.08 5.44
CA ARG A 15 -10.03 0.11 5.02
C ARG A 15 -9.58 -1.32 5.24
N TYR A 16 -8.32 -1.63 4.90
CA TYR A 16 -7.78 -2.97 5.13
C TYR A 16 -7.66 -3.30 6.62
N ASN A 17 -7.18 -2.36 7.44
CA ASN A 17 -7.16 -2.52 8.89
C ASN A 17 -8.56 -2.76 9.46
N TYR A 18 -9.56 -2.01 9.00
CA TYR A 18 -10.95 -2.20 9.40
C TYR A 18 -11.49 -3.58 9.01
N SER A 19 -11.27 -4.03 7.78
CA SER A 19 -11.74 -5.35 7.30
C SER A 19 -11.06 -6.50 8.05
N VAL A 20 -9.80 -6.37 8.44
CA VAL A 20 -9.11 -7.36 9.28
C VAL A 20 -9.67 -7.35 10.70
N ASN A 21 -9.79 -6.18 11.33
CA ASN A 21 -10.26 -6.06 12.71
C ASN A 21 -11.74 -6.47 12.89
N SER A 22 -12.56 -6.31 11.84
CA SER A 22 -13.95 -6.76 11.81
C SER A 22 -14.12 -8.25 11.46
N GLY A 23 -13.03 -8.98 11.20
CA GLY A 23 -13.07 -10.40 10.84
C GLY A 23 -13.59 -10.69 9.42
N GLN A 24 -13.76 -9.66 8.58
CA GLN A 24 -14.23 -9.81 7.21
C GLN A 24 -13.16 -10.38 6.27
N THR A 25 -11.88 -10.28 6.62
CA THR A 25 -10.77 -10.77 5.81
C THR A 25 -9.60 -11.19 6.69
N HIS A 26 -8.90 -12.26 6.30
CA HIS A 26 -7.67 -12.67 6.95
C HIS A 26 -6.54 -11.67 6.65
N GLU A 27 -5.77 -11.30 7.68
CA GLU A 27 -4.64 -10.37 7.56
C GLU A 27 -3.65 -10.78 6.46
N LEU A 28 -3.35 -12.08 6.35
CA LEU A 28 -2.49 -12.62 5.30
C LEU A 28 -3.02 -12.31 3.89
N MET A 29 -4.33 -12.44 3.66
CA MET A 29 -4.92 -12.16 2.35
C MET A 29 -4.89 -10.65 2.07
N ALA A 30 -5.28 -9.83 3.04
CA ALA A 30 -5.21 -8.37 2.94
C ALA A 30 -3.79 -7.88 2.61
N ARG A 31 -2.78 -8.40 3.30
CA ARG A 31 -1.36 -8.10 3.08
C ARG A 31 -0.90 -8.52 1.68
N ARG A 32 -1.29 -9.72 1.21
CA ARG A 32 -0.98 -10.19 -0.15
C ARG A 32 -1.58 -9.30 -1.22
N THR A 33 -2.85 -8.94 -1.08
CA THR A 33 -3.54 -8.06 -2.04
C THR A 33 -2.88 -6.68 -2.08
N LEU A 34 -2.60 -6.09 -0.92
CA LEU A 34 -1.95 -4.78 -0.84
C LEU A 34 -0.53 -4.81 -1.42
N THR A 35 0.23 -5.88 -1.15
CA THR A 35 1.58 -6.09 -1.71
C THR A 35 1.54 -6.20 -3.24
N HIS A 36 0.55 -6.91 -3.79
CA HIS A 36 0.40 -7.07 -5.24
C HIS A 36 0.06 -5.72 -5.90
N GLY A 37 -0.97 -5.03 -5.41
CA GLY A 37 -1.36 -3.73 -5.94
C GLY A 37 -0.25 -2.67 -5.85
N LEU A 38 0.54 -2.67 -4.78
CA LEU A 38 1.70 -1.76 -4.67
C LEU A 38 2.82 -2.10 -5.66
N LYS A 39 3.07 -3.38 -5.96
CA LYS A 39 4.04 -3.76 -7.01
C LYS A 39 3.60 -3.23 -8.37
N ASP A 40 2.32 -3.40 -8.70
CA ASP A 40 1.77 -2.93 -9.97
C ASP A 40 1.83 -1.40 -10.06
N ALA A 41 1.52 -0.70 -8.97
CA ALA A 41 1.61 0.76 -8.89
C ALA A 41 3.06 1.26 -9.06
N VAL A 42 4.05 0.59 -8.44
CA VAL A 42 5.48 0.91 -8.64
C VAL A 42 5.86 0.73 -10.10
N SER A 43 5.50 -0.40 -10.72
CA SER A 43 5.80 -0.66 -12.13
C SER A 43 5.15 0.36 -13.06
N LEU A 44 3.89 0.73 -12.80
CA LEU A 44 3.19 1.76 -13.57
C LEU A 44 3.89 3.13 -13.44
N ALA A 45 4.26 3.53 -12.22
CA ALA A 45 4.94 4.81 -12.01
C ALA A 45 6.29 4.88 -12.75
N TYR A 46 7.08 3.80 -12.73
CA TYR A 46 8.31 3.73 -13.53
C TYR A 46 8.04 3.79 -15.03
N ASN A 47 7.01 3.08 -15.53
CA ASN A 47 6.63 3.11 -16.95
C ASN A 47 6.14 4.50 -17.41
N CYS A 48 5.57 5.29 -16.49
CA CYS A 48 5.16 6.66 -16.73
C CYS A 48 6.27 7.69 -16.48
N GLU A 49 7.50 7.25 -16.20
CA GLU A 49 8.65 8.11 -15.86
C GLU A 49 8.42 8.99 -14.60
N ASP A 50 7.42 8.67 -13.77
CA ASP A 50 7.18 9.33 -12.47
C ASP A 50 8.06 8.69 -11.39
N ILE A 51 9.37 8.93 -11.50
CA ILE A 51 10.39 8.35 -10.63
C ILE A 51 10.17 8.74 -9.17
N GLY A 52 9.71 9.97 -8.91
CA GLY A 52 9.46 10.46 -7.55
C GLY A 52 8.37 9.66 -6.84
N SER A 53 7.24 9.41 -7.53
CA SER A 53 6.18 8.57 -6.97
C SER A 53 6.59 7.11 -6.88
N ALA A 54 7.34 6.60 -7.87
CA ALA A 54 7.84 5.22 -7.87
C ALA A 54 8.70 4.91 -6.63
N MET A 55 9.60 5.83 -6.24
CA MET A 55 10.45 5.66 -5.06
C MET A 55 9.66 5.61 -3.75
N VAL A 56 8.62 6.43 -3.60
CA VAL A 56 7.80 6.44 -2.38
C VAL A 56 6.90 5.20 -2.30
N LEU A 57 6.28 4.81 -3.41
CA LEU A 57 5.56 3.54 -3.52
C LEU A 57 6.45 2.35 -3.16
N GLN A 58 7.71 2.36 -3.63
CA GLN A 58 8.69 1.33 -3.32
C GLN A 58 9.08 1.30 -1.83
N SER A 59 9.16 2.46 -1.18
CA SER A 59 9.37 2.56 0.27
C SER A 59 8.22 1.93 1.06
N HIS A 60 6.97 2.24 0.71
CA HIS A 60 5.79 1.62 1.34
C HIS A 60 5.76 0.10 1.13
N LEU A 61 6.07 -0.36 -0.08
CA LEU A 61 6.17 -1.79 -0.39
C LEU A 61 7.25 -2.50 0.46
N LYS A 62 8.36 -1.83 0.75
CA LYS A 62 9.42 -2.38 1.60
C LYS A 62 8.96 -2.53 3.05
N LEU A 63 8.34 -1.48 3.62
CA LEU A 63 7.80 -1.53 4.98
C LEU A 63 6.79 -2.67 5.17
N LEU A 64 5.91 -2.88 4.18
CA LEU A 64 4.94 -3.97 4.17
C LEU A 64 5.56 -5.37 4.20
N LYS A 65 6.70 -5.55 3.54
CA LYS A 65 7.40 -6.83 3.53
C LYS A 65 8.18 -7.06 4.83
N GLU A 66 8.68 -6.00 5.46
CA GLU A 66 9.50 -6.09 6.67
C GLU A 66 8.68 -6.29 7.94
N GLN A 67 7.51 -5.64 8.05
CA GLN A 67 6.72 -5.66 9.28
C GLN A 67 5.85 -6.91 9.43
N ASP A 68 5.63 -7.66 8.34
CA ASP A 68 4.70 -8.79 8.25
C ASP A 68 3.29 -8.48 8.79
N VAL A 69 2.90 -7.21 8.83
CA VAL A 69 1.57 -6.72 9.24
C VAL A 69 1.11 -5.65 8.27
N ILE A 70 -0.18 -5.34 8.29
CA ILE A 70 -0.70 -4.18 7.55
C ILE A 70 -0.19 -2.90 8.26
N PRO A 71 0.43 -1.96 7.54
CA PRO A 71 0.90 -0.71 8.12
C PRO A 71 -0.22 0.04 8.83
N LYS A 72 0.14 0.84 9.83
CA LYS A 72 -0.78 1.86 10.35
C LYS A 72 -0.91 3.00 9.33
N PRO A 73 -2.07 3.68 9.26
CA PRO A 73 -2.22 4.90 8.49
C PRO A 73 -1.18 5.94 8.96
N MET A 74 -0.60 6.71 8.02
CA MET A 74 0.42 7.73 8.32
C MET A 74 -0.20 9.10 8.58
#